data_AF-A0A952RN39-F1
#
_entry.id   AF-A0A952RN39-F1
#
_cell.length_a   1.000
_cell.length_b   1.000
_cell.length_c   1.000
_cell.angle_alpha   90.00
_cell.angle_beta   90.00
_cell.angle_gamma   90.00
#
_symmetry.space_group_name_H-M   'P 1'
#
loop_
_entity.id
_entity.type
_entity.pdbx_description
1 polymer ?
#
loop_
_entity_poly.entity_id
_entity_poly.type
_entity_poly.pdbx_seq_one_letter_code
_entity_poly.pdbx_strand_id
1 'polypeptide(L)'
;MKRQVLLIAVLVSTSVFACKPKVGGSCKVETKETCVDDKKALACHDGKWEELACKGPDGCSKATGEHICDQSVAEDKDVCNLNDDHVCTGDKRGMLQCTKNHWTLVQSCLGDRACSMENKKVICDNSIAKEGDSCGEEEDYACSIDKKTALACRKGVFVPASQCKGAKGCKVSGTKEAGFKVECDDSIAAQGDVCEKEDHYSCAVDEKAILRCKNKKFEIEDKCKSREKCAIRGGQVGCY
;
A
#
# COMPACT_ATOMS: atom_id res chain seq x y z
N MET A 1 61.71 59.84 19.81
CA MET A 1 62.15 58.47 19.49
C MET A 1 61.65 57.52 20.58
N LYS A 2 61.29 56.30 20.16
CA LYS A 2 60.87 55.10 20.93
C LYS A 2 59.37 54.95 21.25
N ARG A 3 58.73 54.22 20.32
CA ARG A 3 57.48 53.45 20.43
C ARG A 3 57.61 52.39 21.53
N GLN A 4 56.58 52.21 22.34
CA GLN A 4 56.28 50.92 22.97
C GLN A 4 54.81 50.60 22.72
N VAL A 5 54.60 49.58 21.88
CA VAL A 5 53.30 49.03 21.53
C VAL A 5 52.98 47.97 22.59
N LEU A 6 51.91 48.19 23.36
CA LEU A 6 51.37 47.22 24.31
C LEU A 6 50.48 46.25 23.52
N LEU A 7 50.94 45.01 23.32
CA LEU A 7 50.18 43.92 22.71
C LEU A 7 49.40 43.20 23.82
N ILE A 8 48.11 43.51 23.95
CA ILE A 8 47.17 42.75 24.80
C ILE A 8 46.66 41.59 23.97
N ALA A 9 47.15 40.38 24.24
CA ALA A 9 46.63 39.14 23.68
C ALA A 9 45.33 38.77 24.42
N VAL A 10 44.18 39.09 23.82
CA VAL A 10 42.88 38.59 24.28
C VAL A 10 42.71 37.16 23.77
N LEU A 11 42.99 36.18 24.65
CA LEU A 11 42.58 34.80 24.47
C LEU A 11 41.06 34.71 24.64
N VAL A 12 40.33 34.86 23.53
CA VAL A 12 38.91 34.48 23.46
C VAL A 12 38.84 32.96 23.46
N SER A 13 38.60 32.38 24.64
CA SER A 13 38.31 30.97 24.80
C SER A 13 36.89 30.72 24.26
N THR A 14 36.77 30.39 22.97
CA THR A 14 35.52 29.92 22.37
C THR A 14 35.22 28.53 22.89
N SER A 15 34.47 28.46 23.99
CA SER A 15 33.88 27.23 24.51
C SER A 15 32.86 26.72 23.47
N VAL A 16 33.31 25.84 22.58
CA VAL A 16 32.42 25.09 21.68
C VAL A 16 31.69 24.07 22.54
N PHE A 17 30.61 24.50 23.22
CA PHE A 17 29.61 23.58 23.70
C PHE A 17 29.09 22.87 22.45
N ALA A 18 29.52 21.62 22.26
CA ALA A 18 28.96 20.74 21.24
C ALA A 18 27.48 20.54 21.58
N CYS A 19 26.63 21.41 21.06
CA CYS A 19 25.19 21.32 21.19
C CYS A 19 24.78 19.95 20.63
N LYS A 20 24.20 19.11 21.49
CA LYS A 20 23.60 17.86 21.07
C LYS A 20 22.50 18.17 20.03
N PRO A 21 22.41 17.40 18.94
CA PRO A 21 21.31 17.51 17.99
C PRO A 21 19.96 17.46 18.72
N LYS A 22 19.02 18.29 18.30
CA LYS A 22 17.65 18.37 18.82
C LYS A 22 16.71 18.71 17.68
N VAL A 23 15.47 18.22 17.74
CA VAL A 23 14.41 18.50 16.76
C VAL A 23 14.29 20.02 16.51
N GLY A 24 14.19 20.39 15.23
CA GLY A 24 14.13 21.77 14.74
C GLY A 24 15.46 22.54 14.79
N GLY A 25 16.50 21.99 15.42
CA GLY A 25 17.84 22.57 15.43
C GLY A 25 18.49 22.50 14.04
N SER A 26 19.44 23.39 13.77
CA SER A 26 20.14 23.40 12.48
C SER A 26 21.06 22.20 12.31
N CYS A 27 21.10 21.68 11.09
CA CYS A 27 22.01 20.64 10.65
C CYS A 27 22.62 21.03 9.30
N LYS A 28 23.74 20.40 8.92
CA LYS A 28 24.53 20.79 7.73
C LYS A 28 24.66 19.70 6.68
N VAL A 29 24.48 18.45 7.08
CA VAL A 29 24.70 17.29 6.22
C VAL A 29 23.35 16.65 6.06
N GLU A 30 22.75 16.83 4.89
CA GLU A 30 21.45 16.22 4.54
C GLU A 30 21.51 14.71 4.73
N THR A 31 20.38 14.11 5.11
CA THR A 31 20.19 12.68 5.43
C THR A 31 21.11 12.14 6.53
N LYS A 32 21.90 13.00 7.20
CA LYS A 32 22.67 12.57 8.36
C LYS A 32 21.74 12.11 9.46
N GLU A 33 22.08 10.96 10.04
CA GLU A 33 21.36 10.39 11.17
C GLU A 33 22.16 10.51 12.46
N THR A 34 21.45 10.62 13.59
CA THR A 34 22.05 10.53 14.93
C THR A 34 21.07 9.89 15.90
N CYS A 35 21.38 8.70 16.39
CA CYS A 35 20.61 8.05 17.46
C CYS A 35 20.57 8.93 18.71
N VAL A 36 19.36 9.20 19.19
CA VAL A 36 19.12 9.92 20.46
C VAL A 36 18.73 8.98 21.59
N ASP A 37 18.08 7.86 21.27
CA ASP A 37 17.82 6.74 22.17
C ASP A 37 17.79 5.41 21.37
N ASP A 38 17.29 4.32 21.96
CA ASP A 38 17.22 2.98 21.37
C ASP A 38 16.13 2.83 20.28
N LYS A 39 15.18 3.76 20.18
CA LYS A 39 14.04 3.72 19.25
C LYS A 39 13.92 4.95 18.37
N LYS A 40 14.79 5.94 18.57
CA LYS A 40 14.73 7.23 17.89
C LYS A 40 16.11 7.68 17.43
N ALA A 41 16.12 8.21 16.22
CA ALA A 41 17.19 9.01 15.66
C ALA A 41 16.70 10.44 15.36
N LEU A 42 17.65 11.30 15.04
CA LEU A 42 17.39 12.56 14.35
C LEU A 42 17.96 12.46 12.94
N ALA A 43 17.16 12.86 11.95
CA ALA A 43 17.54 12.98 10.56
C ALA A 43 17.66 14.45 10.15
N CYS A 44 18.63 14.78 9.30
CA CYS A 44 18.78 16.14 8.78
C CYS A 44 18.01 16.31 7.47
N HIS A 45 16.94 17.09 7.51
CA HIS A 45 16.11 17.45 6.36
C HIS A 45 15.96 18.95 6.23
N ASP A 46 16.19 19.49 5.03
CA ASP A 46 16.08 20.92 4.74
C ASP A 46 16.88 21.81 5.73
N GLY A 47 18.06 21.32 6.14
CA GLY A 47 18.92 21.99 7.10
C GLY A 47 18.41 22.00 8.55
N LYS A 48 17.39 21.21 8.87
CA LYS A 48 16.85 21.03 10.23
C LYS A 48 16.83 19.56 10.66
N TRP A 49 17.01 19.34 11.95
CA TRP A 49 16.83 18.02 12.56
C TRP A 49 15.35 17.69 12.70
N GLU A 50 14.94 16.53 12.19
CA GLU A 50 13.61 15.94 12.35
C GLU A 50 13.72 14.62 13.12
N GLU A 51 12.66 14.24 13.84
CA GLU A 51 12.63 12.99 14.60
C GLU A 51 12.37 11.80 13.67
N LEU A 52 13.25 10.81 13.72
CA LEU A 52 13.20 9.58 12.94
C LEU A 52 12.88 8.41 13.88
N ALA A 53 11.80 7.69 13.62
CA ALA A 53 11.41 6.53 14.42
C ALA A 53 12.11 5.26 13.89
N CYS A 54 12.83 4.56 14.75
CA CYS A 54 13.53 3.30 14.44
C CYS A 54 12.67 2.14 14.94
N LYS A 55 11.66 1.77 14.14
CA LYS A 55 10.63 0.79 14.54
C LYS A 55 11.01 -0.65 14.21
N GLY A 56 12.07 -0.87 13.45
CA GLY A 56 12.59 -2.20 13.18
C GLY A 56 13.20 -2.88 14.42
N PRO A 57 13.42 -4.20 14.35
CA PRO A 57 13.88 -5.01 15.48
C PRO A 57 15.24 -4.58 16.05
N ASP A 58 16.12 -3.99 15.24
CA ASP A 58 17.46 -3.56 15.67
C ASP A 58 17.44 -2.16 16.34
N GLY A 59 16.30 -1.46 16.28
CA GLY A 59 16.13 -0.13 16.84
C GLY A 59 17.13 0.88 16.28
N CYS A 60 17.61 1.79 17.12
CA CYS A 60 18.71 2.68 16.76
C CYS A 60 20.02 2.19 17.37
N SER A 61 21.03 1.97 16.51
CA SER A 61 22.34 1.50 16.96
C SER A 61 23.48 2.39 16.47
N LYS A 62 24.61 2.32 17.16
CA LYS A 62 25.90 2.89 16.73
C LYS A 62 26.79 1.79 16.16
N ALA A 63 26.23 0.87 15.38
CA ALA A 63 27.03 -0.18 14.77
C ALA A 63 28.07 0.46 13.82
N THR A 64 29.33 0.02 13.91
CA THR A 64 30.45 0.43 13.04
C THR A 64 30.84 1.91 13.02
N GLY A 65 30.38 2.72 13.99
CA GLY A 65 30.70 4.16 14.06
C GLY A 65 29.77 5.05 13.24
N GLU A 66 28.80 4.46 12.54
CA GLU A 66 27.68 5.16 11.91
C GLU A 66 26.42 4.96 12.77
N HIS A 67 25.56 5.98 12.81
CA HIS A 67 24.25 5.85 13.44
C HIS A 67 23.32 5.19 12.42
N ILE A 68 22.77 4.02 12.76
CA ILE A 68 21.87 3.29 11.89
C ILE A 68 20.53 3.19 12.61
N CYS A 69 19.53 3.89 12.09
CA CYS A 69 18.14 3.73 12.48
C CYS A 69 17.50 2.60 11.67
N ASP A 70 17.08 1.52 12.34
CA ASP A 70 16.35 0.44 11.69
C ASP A 70 14.92 0.88 11.37
N GLN A 71 14.71 1.26 10.10
CA GLN A 71 13.40 1.59 9.55
C GLN A 71 12.83 0.45 8.69
N SER A 72 13.23 -0.81 8.92
CA SER A 72 12.71 -1.97 8.17
C SER A 72 11.18 -2.15 8.26
N VAL A 73 10.54 -1.50 9.23
CA VAL A 73 9.11 -1.19 9.27
C VAL A 73 8.90 0.27 9.67
N ALA A 74 7.77 0.85 9.28
CA ALA A 74 7.40 2.22 9.65
C ALA A 74 5.88 2.39 9.75
N GLU A 75 5.42 3.60 10.05
CA GLU A 75 4.00 3.99 9.96
C GLU A 75 3.82 5.15 8.97
N ASP A 76 2.59 5.36 8.51
CA ASP A 76 2.26 6.49 7.64
C ASP A 76 2.66 7.82 8.28
N LYS A 77 3.34 8.67 7.49
CA LYS A 77 3.91 9.99 7.86
C LYS A 77 5.09 9.95 8.83
N ASP A 78 5.60 8.78 9.21
CA ASP A 78 6.91 8.73 9.87
C ASP A 78 7.97 9.34 8.93
N VAL A 79 8.98 10.00 9.51
CA VAL A 79 10.11 10.54 8.75
C VAL A 79 10.94 9.39 8.14
N CYS A 80 11.53 9.61 6.98
CA CYS A 80 12.40 8.67 6.28
C CYS A 80 13.52 9.40 5.53
N ASN A 81 14.65 8.73 5.30
CA ASN A 81 15.85 9.35 4.72
C ASN A 81 16.16 8.92 3.28
N LEU A 82 15.58 7.80 2.84
CA LEU A 82 15.83 7.23 1.52
C LEU A 82 14.58 7.35 0.66
N ASN A 83 14.46 8.47 -0.06
CA ASN A 83 13.35 8.67 -1.00
C ASN A 83 13.27 7.49 -1.99
N ASP A 84 12.04 7.12 -2.35
CA ASP A 84 11.68 5.97 -3.18
C ASP A 84 11.99 4.58 -2.60
N ASP A 85 12.51 4.51 -1.37
CA ASP A 85 12.59 3.24 -0.64
C ASP A 85 11.20 2.79 -0.20
N HIS A 86 11.06 1.50 0.07
CA HIS A 86 9.80 0.88 0.44
C HIS A 86 9.94 -0.01 1.66
N VAL A 87 8.97 0.08 2.55
CA VAL A 87 8.91 -0.75 3.77
C VAL A 87 7.49 -1.18 4.07
N CYS A 88 7.36 -2.17 4.95
CA CYS A 88 6.06 -2.55 5.48
C CYS A 88 5.64 -1.63 6.63
N THR A 89 4.33 -1.46 6.78
CA THR A 89 3.70 -1.01 8.02
C THR A 89 4.04 -1.95 9.19
N GLY A 90 4.01 -1.44 10.42
CA GLY A 90 4.31 -2.25 11.61
C GLY A 90 3.36 -3.44 11.81
N ASP A 91 2.10 -3.30 11.39
CA ASP A 91 1.09 -4.37 11.40
C ASP A 91 1.13 -5.27 10.15
N LYS A 92 2.04 -4.99 9.20
CA LYS A 92 2.22 -5.66 7.92
C LYS A 92 1.01 -5.58 6.99
N ARG A 93 0.05 -4.71 7.22
CA ARG A 93 -1.18 -4.61 6.40
C ARG A 93 -1.09 -3.61 5.26
N GLY A 94 0.05 -2.96 5.09
CA GLY A 94 0.30 -1.97 4.04
C GLY A 94 1.78 -1.80 3.71
N MET A 95 2.03 -1.28 2.52
CA MET A 95 3.33 -0.93 1.95
C MET A 95 3.45 0.59 1.89
N LEU A 96 4.55 1.09 2.43
CA LEU A 96 4.90 2.51 2.48
C LEU A 96 5.99 2.80 1.44
N GLN A 97 5.94 3.98 0.82
CA GLN A 97 7.03 4.54 0.01
C GLN A 97 7.52 5.82 0.68
N CYS A 98 8.83 5.99 0.78
CA CYS A 98 9.41 7.24 1.28
C CYS A 98 9.26 8.34 0.21
N THR A 99 8.42 9.33 0.47
CA THR A 99 8.16 10.45 -0.45
C THR A 99 8.34 11.76 0.28
N LYS A 100 9.24 12.62 -0.21
CA LYS A 100 9.57 13.91 0.43
C LYS A 100 9.93 13.72 1.91
N ASN A 101 10.82 12.75 2.14
CA ASN A 101 11.35 12.42 3.47
C ASN A 101 10.29 11.96 4.48
N HIS A 102 9.11 11.55 4.01
CA HIS A 102 8.05 10.96 4.84
C HIS A 102 7.51 9.68 4.22
N TRP A 103 7.33 8.65 5.03
CA TRP A 103 6.66 7.43 4.62
C TRP A 103 5.21 7.74 4.24
N THR A 104 4.79 7.30 3.07
CA THR A 104 3.42 7.46 2.56
C THR A 104 2.85 6.09 2.22
N LEU A 105 1.64 5.78 2.69
CA LEU A 105 0.95 4.56 2.29
C LEU A 105 0.63 4.58 0.79
N VAL A 106 1.19 3.63 0.05
CA VAL A 106 0.99 3.52 -1.40
C VAL A 106 0.16 2.30 -1.78
N GLN A 107 0.07 1.29 -0.92
CA GLN A 107 -0.72 0.09 -1.20
C GLN A 107 -1.13 -0.67 0.07
N SER A 108 -2.36 -1.19 0.09
CA SER A 108 -2.83 -2.14 1.10
C SER A 108 -2.35 -3.57 0.80
N CYS A 109 -1.94 -4.31 1.83
CA CYS A 109 -1.47 -5.69 1.74
C CYS A 109 -2.35 -6.61 2.61
N LEU A 110 -3.64 -6.70 2.29
CA LEU A 110 -4.63 -7.37 3.15
C LEU A 110 -4.78 -8.87 2.86
N GLY A 111 -4.08 -9.40 1.86
CA GLY A 111 -4.04 -10.83 1.57
C GLY A 111 -3.32 -11.62 2.68
N ASP A 112 -3.50 -12.94 2.67
CA ASP A 112 -3.03 -13.81 3.76
C ASP A 112 -1.50 -13.80 3.93
N ARG A 113 -0.73 -13.52 2.88
CA ARG A 113 0.74 -13.39 2.98
C ARG A 113 1.18 -12.03 3.54
N ALA A 114 0.27 -11.08 3.70
CA ALA A 114 0.50 -9.73 4.20
C ALA A 114 1.64 -8.99 3.46
N CYS A 115 2.20 -7.96 4.09
CA CYS A 115 3.43 -7.31 3.67
C CYS A 115 4.65 -8.00 4.29
N SER A 116 5.71 -8.19 3.50
CA SER A 116 6.99 -8.72 3.97
C SER A 116 8.17 -8.12 3.21
N MET A 117 9.37 -8.23 3.79
CA MET A 117 10.63 -7.81 3.16
C MET A 117 11.39 -9.06 2.67
N GLU A 118 11.69 -9.13 1.37
CA GLU A 118 12.52 -10.17 0.76
C GLU A 118 13.65 -9.53 -0.04
N ASN A 119 14.92 -9.83 0.28
CA ASN A 119 16.09 -9.33 -0.44
C ASN A 119 16.07 -7.80 -0.67
N LYS A 120 15.71 -7.02 0.37
CA LYS A 120 15.53 -5.55 0.33
C LYS A 120 14.42 -5.07 -0.60
N LYS A 121 13.45 -5.93 -0.93
CA LYS A 121 12.23 -5.56 -1.67
C LYS A 121 11.02 -5.83 -0.79
N VAL A 122 10.06 -4.91 -0.82
CA VAL A 122 8.74 -5.18 -0.26
C VAL A 122 8.00 -6.16 -1.16
N ILE A 123 7.45 -7.20 -0.56
CA ILE A 123 6.47 -8.09 -1.16
C ILE A 123 5.13 -7.81 -0.47
N CYS A 124 4.16 -7.34 -1.24
CA CYS A 124 2.83 -6.98 -0.75
C CYS A 124 1.80 -7.95 -1.33
N ASP A 125 1.02 -8.61 -0.48
CA ASP A 125 -0.13 -9.40 -0.91
C ASP A 125 -1.39 -8.53 -1.00
N ASN A 126 -1.63 -7.97 -2.18
CA ASN A 126 -2.81 -7.15 -2.49
C ASN A 126 -3.96 -7.96 -3.10
N SER A 127 -3.93 -9.29 -2.98
CA SER A 127 -5.03 -10.17 -3.43
C SER A 127 -6.37 -9.84 -2.75
N ILE A 128 -6.33 -9.18 -1.60
CA ILE A 128 -7.48 -8.60 -0.91
C ILE A 128 -7.29 -7.08 -0.79
N ALA A 129 -8.34 -6.32 -1.11
CA ALA A 129 -8.35 -4.86 -1.00
C ALA A 129 -9.72 -4.34 -0.55
N LYS A 130 -9.78 -3.07 -0.14
CA LYS A 130 -11.05 -2.33 0.00
C LYS A 130 -11.28 -1.44 -1.21
N GLU A 131 -12.54 -1.14 -1.48
CA GLU A 131 -12.86 -0.06 -2.41
C GLU A 131 -12.27 1.26 -1.92
N GLY A 132 -11.60 1.99 -2.83
CA GLY A 132 -10.89 3.23 -2.54
C GLY A 132 -9.47 3.07 -2.02
N ASP A 133 -9.00 1.84 -1.73
CA ASP A 133 -7.60 1.62 -1.37
C ASP A 133 -6.69 1.99 -2.56
N SER A 134 -5.53 2.57 -2.27
CA SER A 134 -4.50 2.86 -3.27
C SER A 134 -3.93 1.58 -3.88
N CYS A 135 -3.59 1.65 -5.16
CA CYS A 135 -2.96 0.58 -5.92
C CYS A 135 -1.93 1.14 -6.90
N GLY A 136 -0.82 0.41 -7.10
CA GLY A 136 0.30 0.87 -7.91
C GLY A 136 0.23 0.51 -9.39
N GLU A 137 -0.43 -0.61 -9.74
CA GLU A 137 -0.49 -1.14 -11.10
C GLU A 137 -1.92 -1.03 -11.65
N GLU A 138 -2.10 -0.27 -12.74
CA GLU A 138 -3.40 -0.18 -13.44
C GLU A 138 -3.83 -1.56 -13.94
N GLU A 139 -5.13 -1.83 -13.89
CA GLU A 139 -5.71 -3.14 -14.23
C GLU A 139 -5.18 -4.29 -13.34
N ASP A 140 -4.61 -4.00 -12.18
CA ASP A 140 -4.43 -5.01 -11.14
C ASP A 140 -5.78 -5.34 -10.48
N TYR A 141 -5.97 -6.59 -10.08
CA TYR A 141 -7.24 -7.09 -9.57
C TYR A 141 -7.10 -7.66 -8.17
N ALA A 142 -8.08 -7.34 -7.33
CA ALA A 142 -8.18 -7.85 -5.97
C ALA A 142 -9.61 -8.32 -5.67
N CYS A 143 -9.76 -9.12 -4.62
CA CYS A 143 -11.06 -9.36 -4.03
C CYS A 143 -11.32 -8.39 -2.88
N SER A 144 -12.56 -7.95 -2.76
CA SER A 144 -13.06 -7.32 -1.52
C SER A 144 -12.85 -8.23 -0.31
N ILE A 145 -12.78 -7.64 0.88
CA ILE A 145 -12.58 -8.35 2.16
C ILE A 145 -13.64 -9.44 2.39
N ASP A 146 -14.90 -9.19 2.02
CA ASP A 146 -15.99 -10.15 2.15
C ASP A 146 -16.07 -11.15 1.00
N LYS A 147 -15.17 -11.02 0.01
CA LYS A 147 -15.07 -11.84 -1.19
C LYS A 147 -16.32 -11.78 -2.07
N LYS A 148 -17.13 -10.72 -1.99
CA LYS A 148 -18.36 -10.58 -2.80
C LYS A 148 -18.21 -9.67 -4.02
N THR A 149 -17.09 -8.97 -4.12
CA THR A 149 -16.79 -8.05 -5.21
C THR A 149 -15.36 -8.26 -5.68
N ALA A 150 -15.18 -8.39 -6.99
CA ALA A 150 -13.91 -8.24 -7.66
C ALA A 150 -13.65 -6.74 -7.87
N LEU A 151 -12.47 -6.28 -7.48
CA LEU A 151 -12.01 -4.90 -7.59
C LEU A 151 -10.94 -4.84 -8.69
N ALA A 152 -10.90 -3.73 -9.41
CA ALA A 152 -9.84 -3.41 -10.37
C ALA A 152 -9.19 -2.08 -9.99
N CYS A 153 -7.88 -1.99 -10.12
CA CYS A 153 -7.14 -0.76 -9.97
C CYS A 153 -7.41 0.16 -11.16
N ARG A 154 -8.01 1.32 -10.89
CA ARG A 154 -8.29 2.35 -11.91
C ARG A 154 -7.92 3.71 -11.37
N LYS A 155 -7.06 4.43 -12.09
CA LYS A 155 -6.57 5.76 -11.69
C LYS A 155 -5.94 5.73 -10.30
N GLY A 156 -5.16 4.68 -10.03
CA GLY A 156 -4.43 4.49 -8.76
C GLY A 156 -5.28 4.12 -7.54
N VAL A 157 -6.56 3.77 -7.71
CA VAL A 157 -7.41 3.26 -6.62
C VAL A 157 -8.22 2.03 -7.04
N PHE A 158 -8.47 1.13 -6.09
CA PHE A 158 -9.34 -0.02 -6.32
C PHE A 158 -10.81 0.41 -6.40
N VAL A 159 -11.49 0.05 -7.49
CA VAL A 159 -12.93 0.29 -7.69
C VAL A 159 -13.65 -1.01 -8.05
N PRO A 160 -14.98 -1.10 -7.84
CA PRO A 160 -15.76 -2.29 -8.21
C PRO A 160 -15.66 -2.60 -9.71
N ALA A 161 -15.31 -3.85 -10.02
CA ALA A 161 -15.23 -4.37 -11.39
C ALA A 161 -16.32 -5.42 -11.66
N SER A 162 -16.61 -6.31 -10.70
CA SER A 162 -17.72 -7.26 -10.82
C SER A 162 -18.28 -7.68 -9.47
N GLN A 163 -19.58 -7.99 -9.43
CA GLN A 163 -20.25 -8.55 -8.26
C GLN A 163 -20.22 -10.08 -8.30
N CYS A 164 -19.51 -10.70 -7.36
CA CYS A 164 -19.32 -12.15 -7.28
C CYS A 164 -20.35 -12.78 -6.34
N LYS A 165 -21.64 -12.73 -6.74
CA LYS A 165 -22.76 -13.17 -5.87
C LYS A 165 -22.99 -14.68 -5.86
N GLY A 166 -22.33 -15.42 -6.75
CA GLY A 166 -22.36 -16.88 -6.75
C GLY A 166 -21.69 -17.48 -5.51
N ALA A 167 -21.95 -18.75 -5.25
CA ALA A 167 -21.58 -19.41 -4.00
C ALA A 167 -20.05 -19.48 -3.77
N LYS A 168 -19.23 -19.44 -4.83
CA LYS A 168 -17.77 -19.44 -4.71
C LYS A 168 -17.18 -18.06 -4.44
N GLY A 169 -17.96 -16.99 -4.62
CA GLY A 169 -17.53 -15.62 -4.43
C GLY A 169 -16.33 -15.22 -5.31
N CYS A 170 -15.51 -14.33 -4.79
CA CYS A 170 -14.27 -13.86 -5.37
C CYS A 170 -13.07 -14.60 -4.80
N LYS A 171 -12.14 -15.01 -5.66
CA LYS A 171 -10.86 -15.61 -5.27
C LYS A 171 -9.74 -15.14 -6.18
N VAL A 172 -8.56 -14.91 -5.64
CA VAL A 172 -7.33 -14.78 -6.43
C VAL A 172 -6.66 -16.15 -6.53
N SER A 173 -6.33 -16.59 -7.74
CA SER A 173 -5.62 -17.83 -8.03
C SER A 173 -4.39 -17.57 -8.90
N GLY A 174 -3.56 -18.59 -9.11
CA GLY A 174 -2.35 -18.50 -9.93
C GLY A 174 -1.06 -18.58 -9.11
N THR A 175 0.07 -18.42 -9.81
CA THR A 175 1.41 -18.42 -9.21
C THR A 175 2.21 -17.26 -9.77
N LYS A 176 3.38 -16.98 -9.16
CA LYS A 176 4.28 -15.93 -9.64
C LYS A 176 4.72 -16.15 -11.10
N GLU A 177 4.82 -17.42 -11.52
CA GLU A 177 5.22 -17.81 -12.88
C GLU A 177 4.06 -17.77 -13.88
N ALA A 178 2.84 -18.12 -13.44
CA ALA A 178 1.66 -18.18 -14.30
C ALA A 178 0.86 -16.86 -14.34
N GLY A 179 1.21 -15.91 -13.48
CA GLY A 179 0.41 -14.73 -13.19
C GLY A 179 -0.72 -15.03 -12.22
N PHE A 180 -1.11 -14.01 -11.46
CA PHE A 180 -2.30 -14.06 -10.61
C PHE A 180 -3.54 -13.68 -11.41
N LYS A 181 -4.68 -14.31 -11.11
CA LYS A 181 -5.97 -14.05 -11.75
C LYS A 181 -7.06 -13.93 -10.70
N VAL A 182 -7.94 -12.96 -10.88
CA VAL A 182 -9.18 -12.90 -10.11
C VAL A 182 -10.24 -13.78 -10.77
N GLU A 183 -10.71 -14.76 -10.02
CA GLU A 183 -11.87 -15.57 -10.30
C GLU A 183 -13.06 -14.97 -9.55
N CYS A 184 -14.08 -14.55 -10.29
CA CYS A 184 -15.32 -14.01 -9.74
C CYS A 184 -16.46 -14.95 -10.14
N ASP A 185 -17.14 -15.54 -9.15
CA ASP A 185 -18.37 -16.29 -9.37
C ASP A 185 -19.54 -15.33 -9.54
N ASP A 186 -19.72 -14.87 -10.77
CA ASP A 186 -20.83 -14.03 -11.20
C ASP A 186 -21.97 -14.85 -11.83
N SER A 187 -22.04 -16.15 -11.53
CA SER A 187 -23.14 -17.02 -12.02
C SER A 187 -24.53 -16.51 -11.65
N ILE A 188 -24.60 -15.74 -10.58
CA ILE A 188 -25.78 -15.00 -10.11
C ILE A 188 -25.46 -13.51 -10.14
N ALA A 189 -26.40 -12.71 -10.65
CA ALA A 189 -26.31 -11.25 -10.65
C ALA A 189 -27.69 -10.61 -10.42
N ALA A 190 -27.70 -9.32 -10.11
CA ALA A 190 -28.88 -8.47 -10.09
C ALA A 190 -28.82 -7.45 -11.24
N GLN A 191 -29.99 -7.00 -11.69
CA GLN A 191 -30.05 -5.91 -12.66
C GLN A 191 -29.33 -4.66 -12.12
N GLY A 192 -28.44 -4.10 -12.94
CA GLY A 192 -27.64 -2.92 -12.61
C GLY A 192 -26.31 -3.23 -11.90
N ASP A 193 -26.05 -4.48 -11.51
CA ASP A 193 -24.73 -4.88 -11.00
C ASP A 193 -23.64 -4.57 -12.04
N VAL A 194 -22.49 -4.09 -11.57
CA VAL A 194 -21.32 -3.84 -12.42
C VAL A 194 -20.76 -5.17 -12.94
N CYS A 195 -20.32 -5.18 -14.19
CA CYS A 195 -19.69 -6.33 -14.85
C CYS A 195 -18.62 -5.86 -15.84
N GLU A 196 -17.60 -6.69 -16.08
CA GLU A 196 -16.48 -6.32 -16.97
C GLU A 196 -16.61 -6.86 -18.38
N LYS A 197 -17.04 -8.11 -18.52
CA LYS A 197 -17.04 -8.79 -19.79
C LYS A 197 -18.37 -8.55 -20.49
N GLU A 198 -18.35 -7.72 -21.53
CA GLU A 198 -19.52 -7.53 -22.41
C GLU A 198 -19.99 -8.88 -22.95
N ASP A 199 -21.30 -9.02 -23.12
CA ASP A 199 -21.96 -10.26 -23.55
C ASP A 199 -21.70 -11.47 -22.64
N HIS A 200 -21.27 -11.21 -21.41
CA HIS A 200 -21.30 -12.22 -20.35
C HIS A 200 -22.72 -12.35 -19.80
N TYR A 201 -23.12 -13.58 -19.50
CA TYR A 201 -24.47 -13.90 -19.04
C TYR A 201 -24.45 -14.45 -17.63
N SER A 202 -25.51 -14.14 -16.88
CA SER A 202 -25.69 -14.59 -15.51
C SER A 202 -27.17 -14.83 -15.23
N CYS A 203 -27.48 -15.62 -14.20
CA CYS A 203 -28.85 -15.77 -13.74
C CYS A 203 -29.23 -14.66 -12.77
N ALA A 204 -30.47 -14.17 -12.84
CA ALA A 204 -31.02 -13.30 -11.82
C ALA A 204 -31.08 -14.03 -10.46
N VAL A 205 -30.97 -13.27 -9.36
CA VAL A 205 -31.00 -13.80 -7.98
C VAL A 205 -32.22 -14.69 -7.69
N ASP A 206 -33.36 -14.39 -8.30
CA ASP A 206 -34.61 -15.14 -8.14
C ASP A 206 -34.76 -16.31 -9.13
N GLU A 207 -33.73 -16.57 -9.95
CA GLU A 207 -33.67 -17.59 -11.00
C GLU A 207 -34.73 -17.40 -12.12
N LYS A 208 -35.37 -16.24 -12.23
CA LYS A 208 -36.47 -16.01 -13.20
C LYS A 208 -36.06 -15.31 -14.48
N ALA A 209 -34.81 -14.88 -14.60
CA ALA A 209 -34.33 -14.16 -15.77
C ALA A 209 -32.86 -14.47 -16.06
N ILE A 210 -32.51 -14.35 -17.35
CA ILE A 210 -31.14 -14.31 -17.84
C ILE A 210 -30.76 -12.83 -17.92
N LEU A 211 -29.62 -12.50 -17.32
CA LEU A 211 -29.02 -11.17 -17.39
C LEU A 211 -27.84 -11.21 -18.38
N ARG A 212 -27.62 -10.11 -19.09
CA ARG A 212 -26.48 -9.91 -19.99
C ARG A 212 -25.75 -8.65 -19.60
N CYS A 213 -24.42 -8.72 -19.54
CA CYS A 213 -23.58 -7.56 -19.34
C CYS A 213 -23.62 -6.67 -20.60
N LYS A 214 -24.16 -5.46 -20.47
CA LYS A 214 -24.20 -4.42 -21.48
C LYS A 214 -23.75 -3.11 -20.86
N ASN A 215 -22.82 -2.40 -21.51
CA ASN A 215 -22.29 -1.12 -21.01
C ASN A 215 -21.80 -1.22 -19.55
N LYS A 216 -21.06 -2.30 -19.24
CA LYS A 216 -20.52 -2.60 -17.91
C LYS A 216 -21.56 -2.80 -16.80
N LYS A 217 -22.83 -3.06 -17.15
CA LYS A 217 -23.89 -3.40 -16.19
C LYS A 217 -24.72 -4.58 -16.66
N PHE A 218 -25.19 -5.40 -15.72
CA PHE A 218 -26.14 -6.44 -16.03
C PHE A 218 -27.53 -5.86 -16.32
N GLU A 219 -28.05 -6.15 -17.51
CA GLU A 219 -29.40 -5.85 -17.94
C GLU A 219 -30.19 -7.15 -18.15
N ILE A 220 -31.52 -7.10 -18.02
CA ILE A 220 -32.35 -8.27 -18.31
C ILE A 220 -32.31 -8.53 -19.82
N GLU A 221 -31.82 -9.70 -20.21
CA GLU A 221 -31.86 -10.16 -21.61
C GLU A 221 -33.16 -10.93 -21.88
N ASP A 222 -33.51 -11.87 -21.00
CA ASP A 222 -34.70 -12.71 -21.19
C ASP A 222 -35.31 -13.13 -19.84
N LYS A 223 -36.61 -13.45 -19.85
CA LYS A 223 -37.35 -13.95 -18.68
C LYS A 223 -37.74 -15.41 -18.90
N CYS A 224 -37.39 -16.25 -17.93
CA CYS A 224 -37.77 -17.66 -17.97
C CYS A 224 -39.28 -17.82 -17.83
N LYS A 225 -39.84 -18.88 -18.45
CA LYS A 225 -41.25 -19.20 -18.28
C LYS A 225 -41.53 -19.63 -16.84
N SER A 226 -42.80 -19.60 -16.43
CA SER A 226 -43.22 -19.84 -15.04
C SER A 226 -42.80 -21.19 -14.43
N ARG A 227 -42.46 -22.19 -15.25
CA ARG A 227 -41.98 -23.51 -14.81
C ARG A 227 -40.49 -23.73 -15.04
N GLU A 228 -39.83 -22.81 -15.74
CA GLU A 228 -38.41 -22.87 -16.03
C GLU A 228 -37.64 -22.07 -14.98
N LYS A 229 -36.39 -22.44 -14.75
CA LYS A 229 -35.46 -21.69 -13.93
C LYS A 229 -34.21 -21.38 -14.71
N CYS A 230 -33.67 -20.18 -14.52
CA CYS A 230 -32.35 -19.85 -15.01
C CYS A 230 -31.33 -20.72 -14.28
N ALA A 231 -30.49 -21.41 -15.03
CA ALA A 231 -29.37 -22.17 -14.48
C ALA A 231 -28.19 -22.14 -15.45
N ILE A 232 -27.02 -22.55 -14.94
CA ILE A 232 -25.82 -22.79 -15.76
C ILE A 232 -25.66 -24.28 -15.97
N ARG A 233 -25.74 -24.74 -17.21
CA ARG A 233 -25.51 -26.15 -17.60
C ARG A 233 -24.47 -26.22 -18.70
N GLY A 234 -23.39 -26.99 -18.48
CA GLY A 234 -22.31 -27.11 -19.46
C GLY A 234 -21.60 -25.79 -19.80
N GLY A 235 -21.61 -24.82 -18.89
CA GLY A 235 -21.05 -23.49 -19.11
C GLY A 235 -21.97 -22.51 -19.87
N GLN A 236 -23.20 -22.92 -20.19
CA GLN A 236 -24.20 -22.06 -20.81
C GLN A 236 -25.25 -21.64 -19.79
N VAL A 237 -25.59 -20.35 -19.80
CA VAL A 237 -26.69 -19.78 -19.03
C VAL A 237 -27.96 -19.93 -19.85
N GLY A 238 -29.01 -20.48 -19.27
CA GLY A 238 -30.27 -20.72 -19.96
C GLY A 238 -31.43 -20.97 -19.00
N CYS A 239 -32.64 -20.92 -19.55
CA CYS A 239 -33.87 -21.32 -18.85
C CYS A 239 -34.13 -22.81 -19.11
N TYR A 240 -34.26 -23.60 -18.05
CA TYR A 240 -34.43 -25.06 -18.10
C TYR A 240 -35.55 -25.57 -17.20
#